data_AF-A0A847VVD4-F1
#
_entry.id   AF-A0A847VVD4-F1
#
_cell.length_a   1.000
_cell.length_b   1.000
_cell.length_c   1.000
_cell.angle_alpha   90.00
_cell.angle_beta   90.00
_cell.angle_gamma   90.00
#
_symmetry.space_group_name_H-M   'P 1'
#
loop_
_entity.id
_entity.type
_entity.pdbx_description
1 polymer ?
#
loop_
_entity_poly.entity_id
_entity_poly.type
_entity_poly.pdbx_seq_one_letter_code
_entity_poly.pdbx_strand_id
1 'polypeptide(L)'
;MEDISKILDNKITPKKNKNIHSEVHYWTDVISSAFGERKKFAMYLGLINKIGVTEARRIFAEIKDSKVTSPGKLFFWKAKQINQAKTKNKKI
;
A
#
# COMPACT_ATOMS: atom_id res chain seq x y z
N MET A 1 -39.25 13.87 -29.76
CA MET A 1 -38.54 12.57 -29.66
C MET A 1 -37.18 12.89 -29.09
N GLU A 2 -37.13 13.03 -27.77
CA GLU A 2 -36.04 13.65 -27.03
C GLU A 2 -34.97 12.61 -26.64
N ASP A 3 -33.75 12.87 -27.12
CA ASP A 3 -32.47 12.70 -26.43
C ASP A 3 -32.15 11.39 -25.69
N ILE A 4 -32.45 10.23 -26.30
CA ILE A 4 -31.89 8.93 -25.84
C ILE A 4 -30.35 8.90 -26.00
N SER A 5 -29.79 9.77 -26.84
CA SER A 5 -28.34 9.84 -27.11
C SER A 5 -27.48 10.25 -25.90
N LYS A 6 -28.06 10.82 -24.82
CA LYS A 6 -27.31 11.23 -23.62
C LYS A 6 -27.15 10.14 -22.56
N ILE A 7 -27.93 9.05 -22.62
CA ILE A 7 -27.90 7.99 -21.59
C ILE A 7 -26.69 7.05 -21.78
N LEU A 8 -26.08 7.03 -22.96
CA LEU A 8 -24.93 6.17 -23.26
C LEU A 8 -23.57 6.77 -22.82
N ASP A 9 -23.51 8.05 -22.48
CA ASP A 9 -22.28 8.71 -22.00
C ASP A 9 -21.98 8.42 -20.52
N ASN A 10 -22.95 7.88 -19.79
CA ASN A 10 -22.77 7.40 -18.41
C ASN A 10 -22.22 5.97 -18.33
N LYS A 11 -21.55 5.50 -19.38
CA LYS A 11 -20.56 4.43 -19.21
C LYS A 11 -19.38 5.05 -18.49
N ILE A 12 -19.43 5.02 -17.15
CA ILE A 12 -18.25 4.89 -16.30
C ILE A 12 -17.41 3.83 -16.98
N THR A 13 -16.45 4.26 -17.77
CA THR A 13 -15.40 3.38 -18.24
C THR A 13 -14.58 3.15 -16.97
N PRO A 14 -14.57 1.95 -16.36
CA PRO A 14 -13.40 1.61 -15.58
C PRO A 14 -12.29 1.56 -16.63
N LYS A 15 -11.60 2.70 -16.82
CA LYS A 15 -10.39 2.80 -17.62
C LYS A 15 -9.54 1.63 -17.17
N LYS A 16 -9.45 0.65 -18.06
CA LYS A 16 -8.97 -0.70 -17.76
C LYS A 16 -7.48 -0.56 -17.49
N ASN A 17 -7.09 -0.31 -16.24
CA ASN A 17 -5.68 -0.23 -15.88
C ASN A 17 -5.17 -1.66 -15.70
N LYS A 18 -4.96 -2.33 -16.84
CA LYS A 18 -4.54 -3.73 -16.99
C LYS A 18 -3.13 -4.03 -16.44
N ASN A 19 -2.43 -3.06 -15.87
CA ASN A 19 -1.02 -3.16 -15.48
C ASN A 19 -0.69 -2.49 -14.13
N ILE A 20 -1.57 -2.55 -13.13
CA ILE A 20 -1.18 -2.16 -11.75
C ILE A 20 -0.82 -3.42 -10.96
N HIS A 21 0.13 -4.21 -11.48
CA HIS A 21 1.05 -4.95 -10.62
C HIS A 21 2.23 -4.03 -10.28
N SER A 22 1.94 -2.83 -9.76
CA SER A 22 3.00 -1.99 -9.21
C SER A 22 3.66 -2.78 -8.08
N GLU A 23 4.99 -2.71 -7.98
CA GLU A 23 5.76 -3.42 -6.95
C GLU A 23 5.17 -3.24 -5.54
N VAL A 24 4.53 -2.10 -5.28
CA VAL A 24 3.74 -1.82 -4.08
C VAL A 24 2.69 -2.89 -3.78
N HIS A 25 1.85 -3.29 -4.75
CA HIS A 25 0.81 -4.31 -4.55
C HIS A 25 1.41 -5.69 -4.28
N TYR A 26 2.46 -6.06 -5.03
CA TYR A 26 3.17 -7.31 -4.81
C TYR A 26 3.75 -7.38 -3.40
N TRP A 27 4.47 -6.34 -2.97
CA TRP A 27 5.03 -6.29 -1.62
C TRP A 27 3.96 -6.22 -0.54
N THR A 28 2.85 -5.53 -0.79
CA THR A 28 1.71 -5.51 0.13
C THR A 28 1.16 -6.92 0.33
N ASP A 29 0.98 -7.68 -0.73
CA ASP A 29 0.48 -9.05 -0.64
C ASP A 29 1.46 -9.97 0.10
N VAL A 30 2.75 -9.89 -0.26
CA VAL A 30 3.81 -10.66 0.40
C VAL A 30 3.88 -10.37 1.90
N ILE A 31 3.88 -9.08 2.28
CA ILE A 31 3.98 -8.65 3.69
C ILE A 31 2.72 -9.03 4.46
N SER A 32 1.54 -8.75 3.91
CA SER A 32 0.27 -9.07 4.58
C SER A 32 0.04 -10.58 4.70
N SER A 33 0.45 -11.37 3.71
CA SER A 33 0.43 -12.84 3.78
C SER A 33 1.45 -13.37 4.78
N ALA A 34 2.68 -12.83 4.81
CA ALA A 34 3.70 -13.24 5.76
C ALA A 34 3.32 -12.93 7.22
N PHE A 35 2.56 -11.86 7.46
CA PHE A 35 2.06 -11.51 8.79
C PHE A 35 0.71 -12.12 9.14
N GLY A 36 0.06 -12.83 8.22
CA GLY A 36 -1.30 -13.37 8.40
C GLY A 36 -2.39 -12.29 8.46
N GLU A 37 -2.11 -11.06 8.04
CA GLU A 37 -2.98 -9.89 8.16
C GLU A 37 -3.61 -9.46 6.83
N ARG A 38 -4.09 -10.41 6.03
CA ARG A 38 -4.72 -10.13 4.72
C ARG A 38 -5.90 -9.16 4.80
N LYS A 39 -6.64 -9.15 5.92
CA LYS A 39 -7.76 -8.21 6.17
C LYS A 39 -7.32 -6.74 6.19
N LYS A 40 -6.02 -6.47 6.38
CA LYS A 40 -5.44 -5.13 6.45
C LYS A 40 -4.71 -4.74 5.16
N PHE A 41 -4.85 -5.49 4.07
CA PHE A 41 -4.17 -5.24 2.80
C PHE A 41 -4.22 -3.77 2.36
N ALA A 42 -5.40 -3.16 2.34
CA ALA A 42 -5.58 -1.76 1.94
C ALA A 42 -4.80 -0.78 2.85
N MET A 43 -4.68 -1.12 4.14
CA MET A 43 -3.94 -0.32 5.12
C MET A 43 -2.42 -0.42 4.89
N TYR A 44 -1.93 -1.62 4.61
CA TYR A 44 -0.54 -1.84 4.21
C TYR A 44 -0.23 -1.14 2.89
N LEU A 45 -1.12 -1.24 1.90
CA LEU A 45 -0.96 -0.59 0.59
C LEU A 45 -0.80 0.92 0.74
N GLY A 46 -1.70 1.57 1.48
CA GLY A 46 -1.64 3.01 1.72
C GLY A 46 -0.38 3.44 2.47
N LEU A 47 0.13 2.58 3.36
CA LEU A 47 1.36 2.85 4.10
C LEU A 47 2.61 2.69 3.24
N ILE A 48 2.71 1.58 2.49
CA ILE A 48 3.83 1.28 1.57
C ILE A 48 3.90 2.35 0.49
N ASN A 49 2.76 2.83 0.00
CA ASN A 49 2.71 3.93 -0.97
C ASN A 49 3.26 5.25 -0.40
N LYS A 50 3.12 5.51 0.91
CA LYS A 50 3.67 6.71 1.57
C LYS A 50 5.17 6.60 1.85
N ILE A 51 5.63 5.45 2.36
CA ILE A 51 7.03 5.27 2.74
C ILE A 51 7.92 4.85 1.55
N GLY A 52 7.35 4.21 0.54
CA GLY A 52 8.04 3.61 -0.59
C GLY A 52 8.31 2.10 -0.42
N VAL A 53 8.39 1.39 -1.54
CA VAL A 53 8.62 -0.07 -1.56
C VAL A 53 9.96 -0.46 -0.93
N THR A 54 11.01 0.31 -1.17
CA THR A 54 12.36 0.05 -0.62
C THR A 54 12.36 0.02 0.91
N GLU A 55 11.73 1.01 1.55
CA GLU A 55 11.64 1.09 3.01
C GLU A 55 10.76 -0.03 3.57
N ALA A 56 9.64 -0.33 2.92
CA ALA A 56 8.78 -1.45 3.29
C ALA A 56 9.54 -2.79 3.26
N ARG A 57 10.33 -3.02 2.20
CA ARG A 57 11.16 -4.22 2.04
C ARG A 57 12.23 -4.33 3.13
N ARG A 58 12.89 -3.21 3.46
CA ARG A 58 13.89 -3.15 4.53
C ARG A 58 13.27 -3.50 5.88
N ILE A 59 12.16 -2.86 6.24
CA ILE A 59 11.43 -3.16 7.48
C ILE A 59 11.00 -4.63 7.52
N PHE A 60 10.48 -5.15 6.40
CA PHE A 60 10.06 -6.54 6.32
C PHE A 60 11.21 -7.52 6.59
N ALA A 61 12.39 -7.27 6.01
CA ALA A 61 13.58 -8.08 6.25
C ALA A 61 14.02 -8.04 7.73
N GLU A 62 14.06 -6.85 8.34
CA GLU A 62 14.40 -6.68 9.76
C GLU A 62 13.43 -7.44 10.68
N ILE A 63 12.13 -7.37 10.40
CA ILE A 63 11.09 -8.04 11.21
C ILE A 63 11.19 -9.56 11.08
N LYS A 64 11.46 -10.04 9.86
CA LYS A 64 11.63 -11.46 9.58
C LYS A 64 12.84 -12.03 10.34
N ASP A 65 13.92 -11.25 10.43
CA ASP A 65 15.13 -11.63 11.17
C ASP A 65 14.92 -11.61 12.69
N SER A 66 14.21 -10.61 13.22
CA SER A 66 13.99 -10.44 14.68
C SER A 66 13.04 -11.45 15.35
N LYS A 67 12.39 -12.38 14.62
CA LYS A 67 11.42 -13.38 15.16
C LYS A 67 10.47 -12.82 16.24
N VAL A 68 9.87 -11.67 15.98
CA VAL A 68 8.96 -11.01 16.93
C VAL A 68 7.57 -11.64 16.96
N THR A 69 6.95 -11.66 18.15
CA THR A 69 5.58 -12.21 18.38
C THR A 69 4.48 -11.46 17.63
N SER A 70 4.70 -10.18 17.28
CA SER A 70 3.71 -9.32 16.62
C SER A 70 4.32 -8.53 15.45
N PRO A 71 4.64 -9.20 14.34
CA PRO A 71 5.37 -8.60 13.22
C PRO A 71 4.57 -7.48 12.53
N GLY A 72 3.26 -7.63 12.38
CA GLY A 72 2.41 -6.60 11.76
C GLY A 72 2.38 -5.28 12.53
N LYS A 73 2.27 -5.33 13.87
CA LYS A 73 2.27 -4.12 14.71
C LYS A 73 3.62 -3.39 14.64
N LEU A 74 4.72 -4.14 14.64
CA LEU A 74 6.06 -3.58 14.52
C LEU A 74 6.28 -2.93 13.15
N PHE A 75 5.75 -3.55 12.09
CA PHE A 75 5.80 -2.98 10.74
C PHE A 75 5.11 -1.62 10.68
N PHE A 76 3.87 -1.53 11.18
CA PHE A 76 3.13 -0.27 11.21
C PHE A 76 3.85 0.81 12.03
N TRP A 77 4.43 0.44 13.17
CA TRP A 77 5.17 1.38 14.00
C TRP A 77 6.42 1.91 13.28
N LYS A 78 7.28 1.03 12.75
CA LYS A 78 8.49 1.42 12.00
C LYS A 78 8.13 2.28 10.77
N ALA A 79 7.14 1.87 10.00
CA ALA A 79 6.68 2.62 8.84
C ALA A 79 6.17 4.02 9.21
N LYS A 80 5.45 4.15 10.33
CA LYS A 80 4.98 5.46 10.83
C LYS A 80 6.16 6.36 11.25
N GLN A 81 7.23 5.81 11.81
CA GLN A 81 8.45 6.57 12.15
C GLN A 81 9.12 7.14 10.90
N ILE A 82 9.30 6.32 9.86
CA ILE A 82 9.88 6.75 8.57
C ILE A 82 9.03 7.84 7.92
N ASN A 83 7.71 7.67 7.91
CA ASN A 83 6.81 8.66 7.37
C ASN A 83 6.92 10.01 8.10
N GLN A 84 7.01 9.99 9.43
CA GLN A 84 7.22 11.21 10.22
C GLN A 84 8.58 11.87 9.94
N ALA A 85 9.64 11.08 9.78
CA ALA A 85 10.97 11.58 9.43
C ALA A 85 10.98 12.27 8.06
N LYS A 86 10.32 11.69 7.06
CA LYS A 86 10.16 12.32 5.73
C LYS A 86 9.39 13.64 5.79
N THR A 87 8.33 13.72 6.58
CA THR A 87 7.55 14.96 6.75
C THR A 87 8.38 16.07 7.41
N LYS A 88 9.27 15.74 8.35
CA LYS A 88 10.16 16.72 8.98
C LYS A 88 11.20 17.29 8.00
N ASN A 89 11.78 16.45 7.14
CA ASN A 89 12.77 16.89 6.15
C ASN A 89 12.21 17.77 5.03
N LYS A 90 10.89 17.74 4.78
CA LYS A 90 10.25 18.58 3.74
C LYS A 90 9.95 20.02 4.22
N LYS A 91 10.16 20.32 5.50
CA LYS A 91 9.89 21.64 6.10
C LYS A 91 11.09 22.61 6.10
N ILE A 92 12.12 22.34 5.30
CA ILE A 92 13.33 23.17 5.18
C ILE A 92 13.32 23.84 3.82
#